data_AF-A0A1C5KH63-F1
#
_entry.id   AF-A0A1C5KH63-F1
#
_cell.length_a   1.000
_cell.length_b   1.000
_cell.length_c   1.000
_cell.angle_alpha   90.00
_cell.angle_beta   90.00
_cell.angle_gamma   90.00
#
_symmetry.space_group_name_H-M   'P 1'
#
loop_
_entity.id
_entity.type
_entity.pdbx_description
1 polymer ?
#
loop_
_entity_poly.entity_id
_entity_poly.type
_entity_poly.pdbx_seq_one_letter_code
_entity_poly.pdbx_strand_id
1 'polypeptide(L)'
;MYIYFSQEQIAGLMGCGVKKVRCLLKELDDRKGIGLITRVRQGLGNPDRIYVKKCVSPERFKENFQTGQNDFSGKVQMTDADRCKLPGNDIEDSNTENNDTEYLSFYSDASEVKRKEAERNAYQQIILEHIGYDYIVDDFNRHMLDEIVGLMVDVVCSEQEFIRIGGDRKPLSVVKSQFLKLDAEHIRFVLHCMKENTSKVVNMRQYLLAVLYNAPLTISNYYSSLVQHDMYEGNI
;
A
#
# COMPACT_ATOMS: atom_id res chain seq x y z
N MET A 1 -4.69 -27.42 11.18
CA MET A 1 -5.75 -27.58 10.16
C MET A 1 -5.08 -27.95 8.85
N TYR A 2 -5.64 -28.91 8.10
CA TYR A 2 -5.09 -29.32 6.80
C TYR A 2 -6.22 -29.49 5.78
N ILE A 3 -5.88 -29.34 4.51
CA ILE A 3 -6.79 -29.52 3.38
C ILE A 3 -6.20 -30.53 2.38
N TYR A 4 -7.08 -31.26 1.70
CA TYR A 4 -6.72 -32.13 0.57
C TYR A 4 -7.10 -31.42 -0.73
N PHE A 5 -6.12 -31.14 -1.57
CA PHE A 5 -6.33 -30.53 -2.88
C PHE A 5 -5.34 -31.09 -3.90
N SER A 6 -5.84 -31.51 -5.06
CA SER A 6 -5.00 -31.87 -6.20
C SER A 6 -4.51 -30.62 -6.95
N GLN A 7 -3.41 -30.73 -7.70
CA GLN A 7 -2.91 -29.59 -8.49
C GLN A 7 -3.88 -29.20 -9.60
N GLU A 8 -4.67 -30.15 -10.11
CA GLU A 8 -5.71 -29.96 -11.13
C GLU A 8 -6.92 -29.21 -10.54
N GLN A 9 -7.32 -29.52 -9.32
CA GLN A 9 -8.40 -28.81 -8.62
C GLN A 9 -8.02 -27.35 -8.34
N ILE A 10 -6.79 -27.11 -7.90
CA ILE A 10 -6.27 -25.76 -7.68
C ILE A 10 -6.16 -25.00 -9.00
N ALA A 11 -5.71 -25.66 -10.06
CA ALA A 11 -5.65 -25.09 -11.41
C ALA A 11 -7.03 -24.65 -11.92
N GLY A 12 -8.05 -25.49 -11.71
CA GLY A 12 -9.44 -25.18 -12.06
C GLY A 12 -9.99 -23.98 -11.27
N LEU A 13 -9.75 -23.93 -9.95
CA LEU A 13 -10.20 -22.81 -9.11
C LEU A 13 -9.51 -21.49 -9.46
N MET A 14 -8.23 -21.53 -9.82
CA MET A 14 -7.45 -20.33 -10.14
C MET A 14 -7.43 -19.98 -11.63
N GLY A 15 -8.11 -20.75 -12.49
CA GLY A 15 -8.14 -20.54 -13.93
C GLY A 15 -6.76 -20.55 -14.59
N CYS A 16 -5.80 -21.35 -14.08
CA CYS A 16 -4.43 -21.36 -14.56
C CYS A 16 -3.89 -22.77 -14.83
N GLY A 17 -2.85 -22.89 -15.65
CA GLY A 17 -2.24 -24.18 -15.97
C GLY A 17 -1.55 -24.83 -14.76
N VAL A 18 -1.58 -26.17 -14.69
CA VAL A 18 -0.96 -26.98 -13.61
C VAL A 18 0.51 -26.65 -13.37
N LYS A 19 1.24 -26.21 -14.40
CA LYS A 19 2.63 -25.73 -14.28
C LYS A 19 2.74 -24.50 -13.37
N LYS A 20 1.83 -23.53 -13.53
CA LYS A 20 1.80 -22.30 -12.72
C LYS A 20 1.43 -22.63 -11.27
N VAL A 21 0.44 -23.50 -11.07
CA VAL A 21 0.09 -24.03 -9.74
C VAL A 21 1.29 -24.68 -9.05
N ARG A 22 2.07 -25.48 -9.79
CA ARG A 22 3.27 -26.12 -9.25
C ARG A 22 4.34 -25.11 -8.82
N CYS A 23 4.51 -24.01 -9.56
CA CYS A 23 5.44 -22.93 -9.17
C CYS A 23 4.94 -22.19 -7.93
N LEU A 24 3.69 -21.77 -7.90
CA LEU A 24 3.08 -21.08 -6.75
C LEU A 24 3.13 -21.94 -5.48
N LEU A 25 2.79 -23.22 -5.59
CA LEU A 25 2.88 -24.14 -4.46
C LEU A 25 4.32 -24.43 -4.01
N LYS A 26 5.35 -24.12 -4.82
CA LYS A 26 6.76 -24.17 -4.38
C LYS A 26 7.15 -22.88 -3.69
N GLU A 27 6.71 -21.73 -4.21
CA GLU A 27 6.95 -20.41 -3.63
C GLU A 27 6.29 -20.26 -2.27
N LEU A 28 5.15 -20.92 -2.03
CA LEU A 28 4.46 -20.90 -0.75
C LEU A 28 5.00 -21.96 0.25
N ASP A 29 5.66 -23.01 -0.24
CA ASP A 29 6.13 -24.14 0.58
C ASP A 29 7.25 -23.72 1.55
N ASP A 30 7.40 -24.44 2.65
CA ASP A 30 8.43 -24.17 3.66
C ASP A 30 9.83 -24.65 3.28
N ARG A 31 9.94 -25.53 2.28
CA ARG A 31 11.23 -26.07 1.82
C ARG A 31 12.01 -25.12 0.90
N LYS A 32 11.32 -24.37 0.05
CA LYS A 32 11.93 -23.56 -1.03
C LYS A 32 11.34 -22.16 -1.15
N GLY A 33 10.31 -21.84 -0.38
CA GLY A 33 9.52 -20.64 -0.53
C GLY A 33 9.37 -19.85 0.78
N ILE A 34 8.33 -19.02 0.84
CA ILE A 34 8.02 -18.15 1.98
C ILE A 34 7.45 -18.89 3.20
N GLY A 35 7.18 -20.20 3.07
CA GLY A 35 6.82 -21.06 4.19
C GLY A 35 5.46 -20.82 4.82
N LEU A 36 4.51 -20.26 4.05
CA LEU A 36 3.11 -20.11 4.47
C LEU A 36 2.34 -21.43 4.48
N ILE A 37 2.76 -22.39 3.66
CA ILE A 37 2.19 -23.73 3.63
C ILE A 37 3.27 -24.78 3.82
N THR A 38 2.88 -25.95 4.31
CA THR A 38 3.72 -27.15 4.35
C THR A 38 3.02 -28.27 3.60
N ARG A 39 3.71 -28.89 2.64
CA ARG A 39 3.15 -29.97 1.82
C ARG A 39 3.70 -31.33 2.23
N VAL A 40 2.82 -32.31 2.44
CA VAL A 40 3.19 -33.70 2.71
C VAL A 40 2.61 -34.60 1.63
N ARG A 41 3.49 -35.24 0.86
CA ARG A 41 3.11 -36.24 -0.16
C ARG A 41 2.65 -37.53 0.52
N GLN A 42 1.48 -38.02 0.13
CA GLN A 42 0.91 -39.24 0.71
C GLN A 42 1.24 -40.52 -0.06
N GLY A 43 1.87 -40.40 -1.25
CA GLY A 43 2.17 -41.54 -2.12
C GLY A 43 0.97 -42.02 -2.95
N LEU A 44 1.26 -42.83 -3.99
CA LEU A 44 0.31 -43.52 -4.91
C LEU A 44 -1.02 -42.80 -5.15
N GLY A 45 -1.01 -41.82 -6.06
CA GLY A 45 -2.23 -41.20 -6.61
C GLY A 45 -3.02 -40.29 -5.67
N ASN A 46 -2.68 -40.24 -4.38
CA ASN A 46 -3.39 -39.40 -3.42
C ASN A 46 -2.93 -37.93 -3.49
N PRO A 47 -3.87 -36.97 -3.36
CA PRO A 47 -3.53 -35.55 -3.31
C PRO A 47 -2.67 -35.23 -2.07
N ASP A 48 -1.83 -34.21 -2.18
CA ASP A 48 -0.95 -33.79 -1.09
C ASP A 48 -1.79 -33.29 0.12
N ARG A 49 -1.33 -33.58 1.34
CA ARG A 49 -1.82 -32.88 2.53
C ARG A 49 -1.17 -31.51 2.61
N ILE A 50 -1.96 -30.45 2.55
CA ILE A 50 -1.50 -29.07 2.65
C ILE A 50 -1.87 -28.52 4.02
N TYR A 51 -0.86 -28.19 4.82
CA TYR A 51 -1.00 -27.53 6.11
C TYR A 51 -0.84 -26.03 5.91
N VAL A 52 -1.86 -25.26 6.28
CA VAL A 52 -1.82 -23.79 6.22
C VAL A 52 -1.35 -23.27 7.56
N LYS A 53 -0.24 -22.51 7.58
CA LYS A 53 0.24 -21.87 8.81
C LYS A 53 -0.60 -20.63 9.10
N LYS A 54 -0.86 -20.38 10.38
CA LYS A 54 -1.56 -19.17 10.81
C LYS A 54 -0.61 -17.98 10.61
N CYS A 55 -0.94 -17.08 9.69
CA CYS A 55 -0.22 -15.84 9.50
C CYS A 55 -0.42 -14.98 10.76
N VAL A 56 0.59 -14.94 11.63
CA VAL A 56 0.69 -13.95 12.71
C VAL A 56 1.47 -12.78 12.12
N SER A 57 0.97 -11.56 12.29
CA SER A 57 1.51 -10.31 11.72
C SER A 57 3.05 -10.25 11.71
N PRO A 58 3.69 -9.78 10.61
CA PRO A 58 5.10 -10.00 10.37
C PRO A 58 5.97 -8.94 11.06
N GLU A 59 6.35 -9.22 12.29
CA GLU A 59 7.65 -8.77 12.78
C GLU A 59 8.67 -9.83 12.35
N ARG A 60 9.52 -9.46 11.38
CA ARG A 60 10.66 -10.22 10.82
C ARG A 60 10.34 -11.08 9.59
N PHE A 61 10.55 -10.51 8.41
CA PHE A 61 11.33 -11.16 7.34
C PHE A 61 12.11 -10.08 6.58
N LYS A 62 13.30 -9.76 7.09
CA LYS A 62 14.40 -9.27 6.25
C LYS A 62 15.17 -10.50 5.83
N GLU A 63 15.12 -10.87 4.55
CA GLU A 63 16.22 -11.50 3.80
C GLU A 63 15.79 -11.85 2.36
N ASN A 64 16.43 -11.15 1.41
CA ASN A 64 16.88 -11.58 0.08
C ASN A 64 16.02 -12.59 -0.70
N PHE A 65 15.07 -12.08 -1.48
CA PHE A 65 14.48 -12.83 -2.59
C PHE A 65 15.44 -12.83 -3.79
N GLN A 66 16.17 -13.92 -3.99
CA GLN A 66 16.82 -14.19 -5.27
C GLN A 66 15.77 -14.71 -6.25
N THR A 67 15.36 -13.86 -7.18
CA THR A 67 14.45 -14.22 -8.27
C THR A 67 15.20 -15.08 -9.29
N GLY A 68 15.04 -16.40 -9.19
CA GLY A 68 15.46 -17.35 -10.22
C GLY A 68 14.36 -17.54 -11.26
N GLN A 69 14.45 -16.82 -12.38
CA GLN A 69 13.62 -17.04 -13.58
C GLN A 69 13.80 -18.46 -14.09
N ASN A 70 12.69 -19.18 -14.28
CA ASN A 70 12.64 -20.41 -15.07
C ASN A 70 11.32 -20.42 -15.85
N ASP A 71 11.37 -19.87 -17.05
CA ASP A 71 10.34 -20.05 -18.06
C ASP A 71 10.51 -21.42 -18.71
N PHE A 72 9.54 -22.33 -18.52
CA PHE A 72 9.40 -23.51 -19.37
C PHE A 72 7.92 -23.88 -19.58
N SER A 73 7.37 -23.47 -20.72
CA SER A 73 6.20 -24.12 -21.32
C SER A 73 6.64 -25.00 -22.51
N GLY A 74 6.86 -26.31 -22.30
CA GLY A 74 6.07 -27.43 -22.90
C GLY A 74 6.85 -28.13 -24.02
N LYS A 75 6.98 -29.47 -24.14
CA LYS A 75 6.33 -30.66 -23.56
C LYS A 75 7.32 -31.88 -23.57
N VAL A 76 7.45 -32.55 -22.41
CA VAL A 76 7.40 -34.02 -22.08
C VAL A 76 7.84 -35.04 -23.18
N GLN A 77 8.81 -35.95 -22.99
CA GLN A 77 8.79 -37.19 -22.18
C GLN A 77 10.18 -37.66 -21.67
N MET A 78 10.16 -38.54 -20.67
CA MET A 78 11.24 -39.02 -19.78
C MET A 78 12.25 -39.98 -20.43
N THR A 79 13.52 -39.96 -19.97
CA THR A 79 14.20 -41.06 -19.22
C THR A 79 15.61 -40.64 -18.78
N ASP A 80 16.10 -41.32 -17.74
CA ASP A 80 17.29 -41.05 -16.95
C ASP A 80 18.65 -41.06 -17.69
N ALA A 81 19.64 -40.51 -16.96
CA ALA A 81 21.09 -40.56 -17.14
C ALA A 81 21.76 -39.44 -17.94
N ASP A 82 22.45 -38.60 -17.15
CA ASP A 82 23.79 -38.05 -17.37
C ASP A 82 24.14 -37.30 -18.67
N ARG A 83 24.77 -36.13 -18.44
CA ARG A 83 25.75 -35.47 -19.33
C ARG A 83 25.19 -34.65 -20.50
N CYS A 84 25.01 -33.35 -20.27
CA CYS A 84 24.84 -32.38 -21.36
C CYS A 84 26.20 -32.07 -22.02
N LYS A 85 26.51 -32.78 -23.11
CA LYS A 85 27.39 -32.26 -24.17
C LYS A 85 26.52 -31.57 -25.22
N LEU A 86 26.89 -30.35 -25.59
CA LEU A 86 26.38 -29.62 -26.75
C LEU A 86 26.89 -30.28 -28.05
N PRO A 87 26.10 -30.24 -29.14
CA PRO A 87 26.65 -30.06 -30.47
C PRO A 87 26.09 -28.77 -31.10
N GLY A 88 26.99 -28.01 -31.71
CA GLY A 88 26.68 -26.80 -32.46
C GLY A 88 26.10 -27.10 -33.84
N ASN A 89 25.61 -26.02 -34.46
CA ASN A 89 25.76 -25.77 -35.88
C ASN A 89 25.47 -24.28 -36.15
N ASP A 90 26.52 -23.61 -36.58
CA ASP A 90 26.64 -22.52 -37.55
C ASP A 90 25.36 -22.07 -38.24
N ILE A 91 25.01 -20.77 -38.08
CA ILE A 91 24.53 -19.90 -39.17
C ILE A 91 25.13 -18.50 -38.96
N GLU A 92 25.69 -17.98 -40.03
CA GLU A 92 26.44 -16.73 -40.18
C GLU A 92 25.61 -15.45 -40.03
N ASP A 93 26.29 -14.42 -39.53
CA ASP A 93 26.15 -12.96 -39.67
C ASP A 93 24.80 -12.34 -40.08
N SER A 94 24.27 -11.52 -39.17
CA SER A 94 24.09 -10.09 -39.48
C SER A 94 24.26 -9.24 -38.22
N ASN A 95 25.28 -8.37 -38.26
CA ASN A 95 25.53 -7.36 -37.26
C ASN A 95 24.37 -6.37 -37.22
N THR A 96 23.75 -6.20 -36.05
CA THR A 96 23.08 -4.94 -35.71
C THR A 96 23.30 -4.69 -34.23
N GLU A 97 24.40 -4.00 -33.94
CA GLU A 97 24.58 -3.26 -32.71
C GLU A 97 23.48 -2.19 -32.65
N ASN A 98 22.58 -2.29 -31.67
CA ASN A 98 22.32 -1.14 -30.83
C ASN A 98 21.81 -1.60 -29.47
N ASN A 99 22.65 -1.27 -28.49
CA ASN A 99 22.43 -1.38 -27.07
C ASN A 99 21.30 -0.41 -26.71
N ASP A 100 20.17 -0.92 -26.23
CA ASP A 100 19.41 -0.28 -25.18
C ASP A 100 18.71 -1.37 -24.38
N THR A 101 19.27 -1.62 -23.21
CA THR A 101 18.70 -2.46 -22.17
C THR A 101 17.48 -1.72 -21.62
N GLU A 102 16.37 -1.73 -22.37
CA GLU A 102 15.07 -1.32 -21.84
C GLU A 102 14.54 -2.46 -20.96
N TYR A 103 15.03 -2.38 -19.73
CA TYR A 103 14.51 -2.92 -18.49
C TYR A 103 12.98 -3.07 -18.53
N LEU A 104 12.52 -4.20 -19.07
CA LEU A 104 11.12 -4.60 -19.25
C LEU A 104 10.50 -5.01 -17.90
N SER A 105 10.48 -4.08 -16.95
CA SER A 105 9.93 -4.26 -15.59
C SER A 105 8.65 -3.45 -15.34
N PHE A 106 7.87 -3.09 -16.36
CA PHE A 106 6.75 -2.14 -16.17
C PHE A 106 5.34 -2.67 -16.47
N TYR A 107 5.17 -3.95 -16.82
CA TYR A 107 3.83 -4.56 -16.86
C TYR A 107 3.27 -4.89 -15.46
N SER A 108 3.62 -4.09 -14.45
CA SER A 108 2.75 -3.86 -13.31
C SER A 108 1.70 -2.82 -13.72
N ASP A 109 0.62 -3.32 -14.31
CA ASP A 109 -0.71 -2.90 -13.88
C ASP A 109 -1.16 -1.46 -14.14
N ALA A 110 -1.24 -1.08 -15.42
CA ALA A 110 -1.98 0.12 -15.83
C ALA A 110 -3.45 0.13 -15.34
N SER A 111 -4.00 -1.02 -14.91
CA SER A 111 -5.34 -1.11 -14.32
C SER A 111 -5.38 -0.73 -12.84
N GLU A 112 -4.37 -1.11 -12.03
CA GLU A 112 -4.26 -0.72 -10.61
C GLU A 112 -3.94 0.75 -10.46
N VAL A 113 -3.04 1.29 -11.30
CA VAL A 113 -2.72 2.74 -11.26
C VAL A 113 -3.98 3.56 -11.50
N LYS A 114 -4.76 3.19 -12.54
CA LYS A 114 -6.05 3.84 -12.83
C LYS A 114 -7.07 3.68 -11.70
N ARG A 115 -7.12 2.52 -11.04
CA ARG A 115 -8.02 2.30 -9.90
C ARG A 115 -7.63 3.14 -8.69
N LYS A 116 -6.35 3.20 -8.34
CA LYS A 116 -5.84 4.04 -7.25
C LYS A 116 -6.01 5.53 -7.52
N GLU A 117 -5.81 5.95 -8.77
CA GLU A 117 -6.06 7.32 -9.19
C GLU A 117 -7.55 7.68 -9.09
N ALA A 118 -8.45 6.80 -9.53
CA ALA A 118 -9.88 6.99 -9.38
C ALA A 118 -10.31 7.05 -7.90
N GLU A 119 -9.77 6.18 -7.04
CA GLU A 119 -10.01 6.21 -5.59
C GLU A 119 -9.53 7.52 -4.97
N ARG A 120 -8.31 7.96 -5.32
CA ARG A 120 -7.74 9.23 -4.84
C ARG A 120 -8.62 10.42 -5.25
N ASN A 121 -9.09 10.45 -6.49
CA ASN A 121 -9.98 11.49 -6.99
C ASN A 121 -11.33 11.48 -6.26
N ALA A 122 -11.89 10.30 -5.98
CA ALA A 122 -13.13 10.18 -5.21
C ALA A 122 -12.97 10.74 -3.80
N TYR A 123 -11.88 10.39 -3.09
CA TYR A 123 -11.61 10.94 -1.77
C TYR A 123 -11.34 12.44 -1.79
N GLN A 124 -10.68 12.95 -2.82
CA GLN A 124 -10.47 14.39 -2.99
C GLN A 124 -11.81 15.13 -3.07
N GLN A 125 -12.78 14.62 -3.85
CA GLN A 125 -14.10 15.24 -3.95
C GLN A 125 -14.85 15.19 -2.62
N ILE A 126 -14.86 14.05 -1.93
CA ILE A 126 -15.49 13.90 -0.61
C ILE A 126 -14.89 14.91 0.39
N ILE A 127 -13.56 15.05 0.40
CA ILE A 127 -12.88 15.99 1.29
C ILE A 127 -13.27 17.43 0.96
N LEU A 128 -13.25 17.83 -0.32
CA LEU A 128 -13.62 19.18 -0.75
C LEU A 128 -15.05 19.53 -0.35
N GLU A 129 -15.98 18.58 -0.50
CA GLU A 129 -17.37 18.74 -0.08
C GLU A 129 -17.50 18.88 1.44
N HIS A 130 -16.91 17.96 2.21
CA HIS A 130 -17.01 17.98 3.67
C HIS A 130 -16.43 19.24 4.30
N ILE A 131 -15.29 19.71 3.81
CA ILE A 131 -14.67 20.95 4.32
C ILE A 131 -15.33 22.22 3.80
N GLY A 132 -16.31 22.10 2.90
CA GLY A 132 -16.96 23.24 2.28
C GLY A 132 -15.98 24.15 1.55
N TYR A 133 -15.03 23.57 0.79
CA TYR A 133 -13.91 24.30 0.19
C TYR A 133 -14.37 25.56 -0.56
N ASP A 134 -15.40 25.43 -1.39
CA ASP A 134 -15.94 26.53 -2.20
C ASP A 134 -16.47 27.70 -1.38
N TYR A 135 -16.85 27.47 -0.11
CA TYR A 135 -17.36 28.50 0.79
C TYR A 135 -16.26 29.20 1.61
N ILE A 136 -15.08 28.58 1.73
CA ILE A 136 -13.99 29.10 2.55
C ILE A 136 -12.79 29.58 1.72
N VAL A 137 -12.72 29.24 0.44
CA VAL A 137 -11.59 29.60 -0.45
C VAL A 137 -11.41 31.12 -0.60
N ASP A 138 -12.48 31.89 -0.51
CA ASP A 138 -12.43 33.36 -0.62
C ASP A 138 -11.91 34.04 0.67
N ASP A 139 -12.06 33.39 1.82
CA ASP A 139 -11.64 33.90 3.12
C ASP A 139 -10.15 33.65 3.42
N PHE A 140 -9.53 32.70 2.71
CA PHE A 140 -8.20 32.19 3.01
C PHE A 140 -7.29 32.15 1.79
N ASN A 141 -5.98 31.99 2.03
CA ASN A 141 -5.03 31.80 0.94
C ASN A 141 -5.28 30.44 0.27
N ARG A 142 -5.73 30.49 -0.99
CA ARG A 142 -6.01 29.31 -1.82
C ARG A 142 -4.88 28.28 -1.83
N HIS A 143 -3.63 28.71 -1.96
CA HIS A 143 -2.50 27.79 -1.98
C HIS A 143 -2.35 27.02 -0.66
N MET A 144 -2.55 27.68 0.47
CA MET A 144 -2.50 27.02 1.78
C MET A 144 -3.65 26.01 1.95
N LEU A 145 -4.84 26.36 1.45
CA LEU A 145 -5.98 25.46 1.49
C LEU A 145 -5.77 24.23 0.60
N ASP A 146 -5.23 24.42 -0.60
CA ASP A 146 -4.86 23.34 -1.52
C ASP A 146 -3.81 22.41 -0.91
N GLU A 147 -2.82 22.95 -0.19
CA GLU A 147 -1.83 22.16 0.54
C GLU A 147 -2.46 21.29 1.64
N ILE A 148 -3.40 21.85 2.42
CA ILE A 148 -4.11 21.10 3.46
C ILE A 148 -4.95 19.98 2.84
N VAL A 149 -5.71 20.28 1.79
CA VAL A 149 -6.51 19.27 1.06
C VAL A 149 -5.61 18.18 0.50
N GLY A 150 -4.50 18.55 -0.15
CA GLY A 150 -3.52 17.62 -0.69
C GLY A 150 -2.97 16.69 0.39
N LEU A 151 -2.67 17.23 1.58
CA LEU A 151 -2.21 16.45 2.73
C LEU A 151 -3.29 15.50 3.26
N MET A 152 -4.54 15.96 3.35
CA MET A 152 -5.66 15.12 3.80
C MET A 152 -5.88 13.94 2.84
N VAL A 153 -5.89 14.20 1.53
CA VAL A 153 -6.02 13.16 0.49
C VAL A 153 -4.87 12.16 0.58
N ASP A 154 -3.64 12.64 0.74
CA ASP A 154 -2.44 11.81 0.87
C ASP A 154 -2.50 10.87 2.09
N VAL A 155 -3.02 11.35 3.22
CA VAL A 155 -3.22 10.53 4.43
C VAL A 155 -4.30 9.48 4.23
N VAL A 156 -5.46 9.88 3.70
CA VAL A 156 -6.64 9.03 3.52
C VAL A 156 -6.40 7.93 2.48
N CYS A 157 -5.54 8.19 1.49
CA CYS A 157 -5.16 7.26 0.43
C CYS A 157 -3.83 6.54 0.70
N SER A 158 -3.26 6.66 1.90
CA SER A 158 -2.02 5.98 2.26
C SER A 158 -2.18 4.46 2.26
N GLU A 159 -1.14 3.75 1.82
CA GLU A 159 -1.07 2.27 1.89
C GLU A 159 -0.41 1.78 3.19
N GLN A 160 0.08 2.71 4.03
CA GLN A 160 0.75 2.35 5.28
C GLN A 160 -0.28 1.90 6.31
N GLU A 161 -0.06 0.76 6.96
CA GLU A 161 -0.95 0.27 8.03
C GLU A 161 -1.00 1.21 9.24
N PHE A 162 0.08 1.96 9.49
CA PHE A 162 0.21 2.88 10.63
C PHE A 162 0.84 4.21 10.22
N ILE A 163 0.35 5.30 10.81
CA ILE A 163 0.88 6.64 10.63
C ILE A 163 1.33 7.18 11.99
N ARG A 164 2.45 7.90 12.03
CA ARG A 164 2.90 8.62 13.24
C ARG A 164 2.22 9.98 13.33
N ILE A 165 1.50 10.22 14.43
CA ILE A 165 0.81 11.47 14.72
C ILE A 165 1.17 11.89 16.16
N GLY A 166 1.78 13.06 16.33
CA GLY A 166 2.16 13.56 17.66
C GLY A 166 3.18 12.68 18.39
N GLY A 167 3.99 11.90 17.67
CA GLY A 167 4.94 10.94 18.23
C GLY A 167 4.41 9.50 18.33
N ASP A 168 3.09 9.33 18.42
CA ASP A 168 2.43 8.03 18.57
C ASP A 168 2.14 7.36 17.23
N ARG A 169 2.22 6.02 17.19
CA ARG A 169 1.77 5.23 16.03
C ARG A 169 0.28 4.98 16.13
N LYS A 170 -0.47 5.43 15.12
CA LYS A 170 -1.92 5.24 15.03
C LYS A 170 -2.26 4.38 13.82
N PRO A 171 -3.21 3.43 13.92
CA PRO A 171 -3.67 2.66 12.77
C PRO A 171 -4.27 3.58 11.70
N LEU A 172 -4.00 3.28 10.42
CA LEU A 172 -4.51 4.07 9.29
C LEU A 172 -6.02 4.20 9.31
N SER A 173 -6.76 3.14 9.63
CA SER A 173 -8.22 3.16 9.68
C SER A 173 -8.76 4.22 10.65
N VAL A 174 -8.11 4.39 11.80
CA VAL A 174 -8.47 5.40 12.80
C VAL A 174 -8.14 6.80 12.29
N VAL A 175 -6.95 6.99 11.73
CA VAL A 175 -6.52 8.28 11.16
C VAL A 175 -7.44 8.68 10.00
N LYS A 176 -7.75 7.75 9.10
CA LYS A 176 -8.66 7.96 7.96
C LYS A 176 -10.06 8.35 8.43
N SER A 177 -10.61 7.64 9.42
CA SER A 177 -11.91 8.01 10.02
C SER A 177 -11.89 9.40 10.63
N GLN A 178 -10.79 9.78 11.29
CA GLN A 178 -10.66 11.09 11.90
C GLN A 178 -10.56 12.22 10.86
N PHE A 179 -9.76 12.03 9.80
CA PHE A 179 -9.60 13.02 8.73
C PHE A 179 -10.88 13.22 7.92
N LEU A 180 -11.67 12.17 7.69
CA LEU A 180 -12.94 12.27 6.96
C LEU A 180 -14.07 12.96 7.75
N LYS A 181 -13.88 13.21 9.05
CA LYS A 181 -14.80 14.00 9.89
C LYS A 181 -14.50 15.50 9.86
N LEU A 182 -13.40 15.93 9.26
CA LEU A 182 -13.04 17.34 9.20
C LEU A 182 -14.05 18.09 8.32
N ASP A 183 -14.44 19.25 8.79
CA ASP A 183 -15.34 20.18 8.13
C ASP A 183 -14.73 21.60 8.08
N ALA A 184 -15.49 22.56 7.57
CA ALA A 184 -15.06 23.95 7.46
C ALA A 184 -14.58 24.55 8.80
N GLU A 185 -15.24 24.26 9.92
CA GLU A 185 -14.86 24.80 11.23
C GLU A 185 -13.50 24.27 11.67
N HIS A 186 -13.26 22.97 11.46
CA HIS A 186 -11.95 22.36 11.76
C HIS A 186 -10.83 22.96 10.91
N ILE A 187 -11.07 23.22 9.62
CA ILE A 187 -10.06 23.84 8.75
C ILE A 187 -9.78 25.29 9.18
N ARG A 188 -10.82 26.07 9.52
CA ARG A 188 -10.66 27.44 10.07
C ARG A 188 -9.82 27.42 11.34
N PHE A 189 -10.09 26.48 12.24
CA PHE A 189 -9.29 26.29 13.46
C PHE A 189 -7.82 25.96 13.15
N VAL A 190 -7.54 25.02 12.24
CA VAL A 190 -6.17 24.66 11.85
C VAL A 190 -5.39 25.87 11.31
N LEU A 191 -6.02 26.65 10.42
CA LEU A 191 -5.42 27.85 9.85
C LEU A 191 -5.19 28.93 10.91
N HIS A 192 -6.09 29.05 11.87
CA HIS A 192 -5.93 29.95 13.01
C HIS A 192 -4.72 29.53 13.88
N CYS A 193 -4.61 28.25 14.24
CA CYS A 193 -3.44 27.73 14.97
C CYS A 193 -2.12 27.98 14.23
N MET A 194 -2.11 27.90 12.90
CA MET A 194 -0.92 28.23 12.12
C MET A 194 -0.55 29.71 12.20
N LYS A 195 -1.55 30.59 12.15
CA LYS A 195 -1.36 32.05 12.18
C LYS A 195 -0.86 32.53 13.55
N GLU A 196 -1.39 31.98 14.63
CA GLU A 196 -1.00 32.36 15.99
C GLU A 196 0.32 31.73 16.45
N ASN A 197 0.83 30.74 15.72
CA ASN A 197 2.05 30.06 16.12
C ASN A 197 3.26 30.99 15.99
N THR A 198 3.80 31.41 17.14
CA THR A 198 4.99 32.26 17.24
C THR A 198 6.31 31.49 17.10
N SER A 199 6.26 30.16 17.16
CA SER A 199 7.44 29.29 17.11
C SER A 199 7.73 28.82 15.69
N LYS A 200 9.02 28.74 15.34
CA LYS A 200 9.44 28.20 14.03
C LYS A 200 9.11 26.72 13.94
N VAL A 201 8.22 26.37 13.01
CA VAL A 201 7.91 24.97 12.69
C VAL A 201 8.98 24.40 11.77
N VAL A 202 9.81 23.48 12.28
CA VAL A 202 10.88 22.83 11.50
C VAL A 202 10.32 21.73 10.60
N ASN A 203 9.30 21.01 11.05
CA ASN A 203 8.64 19.95 10.29
C ASN A 203 7.16 20.28 10.08
N MET A 204 6.88 21.02 9.02
CA MET A 204 5.53 21.52 8.73
C MET A 204 4.52 20.39 8.53
N ARG A 205 4.92 19.32 7.83
CA ARG A 205 4.04 18.18 7.57
C ARG A 205 3.58 17.51 8.87
N GLN A 206 4.51 17.19 9.78
CA GLN A 206 4.14 16.54 11.04
C GLN A 206 3.30 17.45 11.93
N TYR A 207 3.57 18.76 11.93
CA TYR A 207 2.76 19.74 12.62
C TYR A 207 1.32 19.74 12.11
N LEU A 208 1.12 19.88 10.79
CA LEU A 208 -0.23 19.86 10.19
C LEU A 208 -0.96 18.56 10.46
N LEU A 209 -0.29 17.41 10.32
CA LEU A 209 -0.90 16.12 10.62
C LEU A 209 -1.39 16.02 12.07
N ALA A 210 -0.62 16.55 13.02
CA ALA A 210 -1.01 16.57 14.42
C ALA A 210 -2.21 17.50 14.67
N VAL A 211 -2.19 18.71 14.12
CA VAL A 211 -3.28 19.69 14.30
C VAL A 211 -4.56 19.21 13.64
N LEU A 212 -4.51 18.72 12.39
CA LEU A 212 -5.66 18.19 11.67
C LEU A 212 -6.28 16.99 12.38
N TYR A 213 -5.46 16.04 12.85
CA TYR A 213 -5.96 14.87 13.58
C TYR A 213 -6.65 15.28 14.89
N ASN A 214 -6.08 16.24 15.60
CA ASN A 214 -6.58 16.69 16.91
C ASN A 214 -7.75 17.69 16.80
N ALA A 215 -7.95 18.35 15.66
CA ALA A 215 -8.95 19.41 15.52
C ALA A 215 -10.34 18.99 16.02
N PRO A 216 -10.93 17.84 15.61
CA PRO A 216 -12.24 17.43 16.11
C PRO A 216 -12.28 17.03 17.59
N LEU A 217 -11.11 16.85 18.22
CA LEU A 217 -10.98 16.48 19.63
C LEU A 217 -10.81 17.71 20.53
N THR A 218 -10.30 18.82 19.98
CA THR A 218 -9.84 19.96 20.78
C THR A 218 -10.52 21.29 20.44
N ILE A 219 -11.17 21.43 19.28
CA ILE A 219 -11.70 22.71 18.79
C ILE A 219 -12.69 23.37 19.77
N SER A 220 -13.60 22.61 20.38
CA SER A 220 -14.58 23.15 21.33
C SER A 220 -13.92 23.70 22.60
N ASN A 221 -12.92 22.99 23.13
CA ASN A 221 -12.19 23.43 24.32
C ASN A 221 -11.34 24.67 24.02
N TYR A 222 -10.74 24.72 22.82
CA TYR A 222 -9.97 25.88 22.38
C TYR A 222 -10.83 27.15 22.36
N TYR A 223 -11.96 27.15 21.66
CA TYR A 223 -12.82 28.34 21.59
C TYR A 223 -13.42 28.71 22.95
N SER A 224 -13.79 27.73 23.77
CA SER A 224 -14.28 28.02 25.13
C SER A 224 -13.22 28.72 25.97
N SER A 225 -11.96 28.32 25.84
CA SER A 225 -10.83 28.92 26.56
C SER A 225 -10.50 30.31 26.03
N LEU A 226 -10.56 30.51 24.71
CA LEU A 226 -10.31 31.79 24.05
C LEU A 226 -11.33 32.85 24.47
N VAL A 227 -12.63 32.51 24.44
CA VAL A 227 -13.69 33.43 24.89
C VAL A 227 -13.50 33.84 26.35
N GLN A 228 -13.19 32.88 27.23
CA GLN A 228 -12.93 33.20 28.64
C GLN A 228 -11.75 34.16 28.79
N HIS A 229 -10.65 33.90 28.08
CA HIS A 229 -9.47 34.76 28.09
C HIS A 229 -9.79 36.20 27.67
N ASP A 230 -10.49 36.36 26.54
CA ASP A 230 -10.87 37.69 26.02
C ASP A 230 -11.82 38.44 26.96
N MET A 231 -12.74 37.72 27.61
CA MET A 231 -13.63 38.28 28.64
C MET A 231 -12.87 38.75 29.89
N TYR A 232 -11.80 38.06 30.28
CA TYR A 232 -10.95 38.48 31.40
C TYR A 232 -10.03 39.65 31.05
N GLU A 233 -9.54 39.73 29.82
CA GLU A 233 -8.68 40.83 29.34
C GLU A 233 -9.45 42.10 28.96
N GLY A 234 -10.78 42.02 28.83
CA GLY A 234 -11.64 43.17 28.53
C GLY A 234 -11.66 43.57 27.06
N ASN A 235 -11.33 42.65 26.15
CA ASN A 235 -11.27 42.87 24.70
C ASN A 235 -12.61 42.53 23.99
N ILE A 236 -13.73 43.08 24.44
CA ILE A 236 -15.07 42.84 23.85
C ILE A 236 -15.60 44.11 23.16
#